data_AF-A0A419TAR6-F1
#
_entry.id   AF-A0A419TAR6-F1
#
_cell.length_a   1.000
_cell.length_b   1.000
_cell.length_c   1.000
_cell.angle_alpha   90.00
_cell.angle_beta   90.00
_cell.angle_gamma   90.00
#
_symmetry.space_group_name_H-M   'P 1'
#
loop_
_entity.id
_entity.type
_entity.pdbx_description
1 polymer ?
#
loop_
_entity_poly.entity_id
_entity_poly.type
_entity_poly.pdbx_seq_one_letter_code
_entity_poly.pdbx_strand_id
1 'polypeptide(L)'
;MTEGGQYRILLYRDYYRVLNGPIELKRVNMEDKTEIFYGDYDEISFSYSGAPIYGGTTVTIGNDKIKRYYKITIVPSSGRILVIDDK
;
A
#
# COMPACT_ATOMS: atom_id res chain seq x y z
N MET A 1 5.56 -25.71 -9.26
CA MET A 1 4.80 -24.61 -9.87
C MET A 1 3.83 -24.14 -8.82
N THR A 2 4.06 -22.99 -8.21
CA THR A 2 3.16 -22.50 -7.15
C THR A 2 1.95 -21.87 -7.82
N GLU A 3 0.77 -22.45 -7.61
CA GLU A 3 -0.51 -21.87 -7.97
C GLU A 3 -0.73 -20.63 -7.08
N GLY A 4 -0.47 -19.44 -7.62
CA GLY A 4 -0.81 -18.20 -6.94
C GLY A 4 -0.70 -17.00 -7.87
N GLY A 5 -1.69 -16.10 -7.76
CA GLY A 5 -1.67 -14.84 -8.49
C GLY A 5 -0.48 -13.97 -8.10
N GLN A 6 -0.01 -13.16 -9.04
CA GLN A 6 1.03 -12.15 -8.81
C GLN A 6 0.36 -10.85 -8.36
N TYR A 7 -0.13 -10.86 -7.11
CA TYR A 7 -0.86 -9.71 -6.57
C TYR A 7 0.09 -8.57 -6.16
N ARG A 8 -0.22 -7.36 -6.63
CA ARG A 8 0.51 -6.14 -6.28
C ARG A 8 -0.43 -4.95 -6.16
N ILE A 9 -0.06 -4.00 -5.30
CA ILE A 9 -0.73 -2.72 -5.15
C ILE A 9 0.22 -1.63 -5.65
N LEU A 10 -0.13 -0.96 -6.75
CA LEU A 10 0.63 0.19 -7.25
C LEU A 10 0.07 1.47 -6.64
N LEU A 11 0.95 2.29 -6.10
CA LEU A 11 0.66 3.50 -5.36
C LEU A 11 0.91 4.73 -6.24
N TYR A 12 -0.09 5.60 -6.31
CA TYR A 12 0.01 6.93 -6.91
C TYR A 12 -0.46 7.94 -5.87
N ARG A 13 -0.11 9.21 -6.06
CA ARG A 13 -0.41 10.25 -5.07
C ARG A 13 -1.91 10.39 -4.79
N ASP A 14 -2.74 10.22 -5.81
CA ASP A 14 -4.18 10.47 -5.80
C ASP A 14 -5.03 9.20 -5.95
N TYR A 15 -4.42 8.03 -6.16
CA TYR A 15 -5.12 6.75 -6.25
C TYR A 15 -4.17 5.56 -6.05
N TYR A 16 -4.72 4.36 -5.87
CA TYR A 16 -3.94 3.12 -5.97
C TYR A 16 -4.65 2.10 -6.86
N ARG A 17 -3.89 1.12 -7.34
CA ARG A 17 -4.40 0.02 -8.17
C ARG A 17 -4.01 -1.32 -7.58
N VAL A 18 -4.94 -2.27 -7.59
CA VAL A 18 -4.70 -3.67 -7.26
C VAL A 18 -4.61 -4.44 -8.57
N LEU A 19 -3.51 -5.17 -8.78
CA LEU A 19 -3.28 -5.96 -9.99
C LEU A 19 -3.03 -7.43 -9.62
N ASN A 20 -3.29 -8.32 -10.59
CA ASN A 20 -2.79 -9.69 -10.61
C ASN A 20 -2.01 -9.87 -11.92
N GLY A 21 -0.68 -9.83 -11.85
CA GLY A 21 0.20 -9.78 -13.01
C GLY A 21 -0.08 -8.54 -13.88
N PRO A 22 -0.44 -8.70 -15.17
CA PRO A 22 -0.77 -7.59 -16.05
C PRO A 22 -2.22 -7.09 -15.90
N ILE A 23 -3.08 -7.80 -15.18
CA ILE A 23 -4.52 -7.50 -15.10
C ILE A 23 -4.78 -6.56 -13.93
N GLU A 24 -5.39 -5.41 -14.20
CA GLU A 24 -5.92 -4.51 -13.17
C GLU A 24 -7.24 -5.07 -12.62
N LEU A 25 -7.27 -5.36 -11.31
CA LEU A 25 -8.43 -5.89 -10.62
C LEU A 25 -9.32 -4.79 -10.04
N LYS A 26 -8.68 -3.73 -9.54
CA LYS A 26 -9.38 -2.62 -8.90
C LYS A 26 -8.53 -1.35 -8.95
N ARG A 27 -9.20 -0.21 -9.14
CA ARG A 27 -8.65 1.12 -8.89
C ARG A 27 -9.45 1.80 -7.80
N VAL A 28 -8.75 2.48 -6.89
CA VAL A 28 -9.35 3.26 -5.81
C VAL A 28 -8.76 4.65 -5.85
N ASN A 29 -9.60 5.63 -6.16
CA ASN A 29 -9.22 7.04 -6.12
C ASN A 29 -9.34 7.56 -4.69
N MET A 30 -8.42 8.43 -4.30
CA MET A 30 -8.47 9.12 -3.01
C MET A 30 -9.57 10.18 -3.04
N GLU A 31 -10.20 10.43 -1.89
CA GLU A 31 -11.17 11.52 -1.74
C GLU A 31 -10.47 12.88 -1.68
N ASP A 32 -11.23 13.97 -1.87
CA ASP A 32 -10.71 15.34 -1.95
C ASP A 32 -9.66 15.66 -0.89
N LYS A 33 -8.48 16.08 -1.38
CA LYS A 33 -7.29 16.48 -0.59
C LYS A 33 -6.69 15.36 0.26
N THR A 34 -7.01 14.11 -0.03
CA THR A 34 -6.33 12.94 0.52
C THR A 34 -5.23 12.51 -0.45
N GLU A 35 -4.02 12.33 0.06
CA GLU A 35 -2.85 11.95 -0.73
C GLU A 35 -2.14 10.75 -0.12
N ILE A 36 -1.59 9.91 -0.99
CA ILE A 36 -0.73 8.79 -0.64
C ILE A 36 0.72 9.22 -0.78
N PHE A 37 1.48 9.10 0.30
CA PHE A 37 2.91 9.28 0.34
C PHE A 37 3.58 7.93 0.59
N TYR A 38 4.56 7.59 -0.23
CA TYR A 38 5.33 6.36 -0.13
C TYR A 38 6.81 6.70 -0.32
N GLY A 39 7.69 5.87 0.23
CA GLY A 39 9.14 6.03 0.16
C GLY A 39 9.70 5.50 -1.16
N ASP A 40 10.75 4.68 -1.05
CA ASP A 40 11.54 4.22 -2.20
C ASP A 40 10.80 3.29 -3.16
N TYR A 41 9.65 2.74 -2.73
CA TYR A 41 8.85 1.82 -3.53
C TYR A 41 7.43 2.37 -3.71
N ASP A 42 7.00 2.45 -4.97
CA ASP A 42 5.65 2.77 -5.40
C ASP A 42 4.76 1.52 -5.54
N GLU A 43 5.26 0.35 -5.11
CA GLU A 43 4.51 -0.89 -5.12
C GLU A 43 4.56 -1.65 -3.79
N ILE A 44 3.44 -2.29 -3.46
CA ILE A 44 3.32 -3.24 -2.35
C ILE A 44 3.02 -4.60 -2.96
N SER A 45 3.91 -5.56 -2.71
CA SER A 45 3.76 -6.93 -3.16
C SER A 45 4.02 -7.88 -1.99
N PHE A 46 3.31 -9.01 -1.97
CA PHE A 46 3.44 -10.01 -0.92
C PHE A 46 3.95 -11.34 -1.49
N SER A 47 4.79 -12.00 -0.71
CA SER A 47 5.19 -13.38 -0.96
C SER A 47 4.05 -14.35 -0.62
N TYR A 48 4.20 -15.61 -1.04
CA TYR A 48 3.23 -16.67 -0.74
C TYR A 48 3.00 -16.91 0.76
N SER A 49 3.93 -16.53 1.63
CA SER A 49 3.77 -16.62 3.10
C SER A 49 3.03 -15.43 3.70
N GLY A 50 2.61 -14.46 2.88
CA GLY A 50 1.95 -13.22 3.33
C GLY A 50 2.92 -12.15 3.81
N ALA A 51 4.23 -12.41 3.84
CA ALA A 51 5.25 -11.39 4.13
C ALA A 51 5.45 -10.46 2.92
N PRO A 52 5.67 -9.15 3.10
CA PRO A 52 5.96 -8.25 2.00
C PRO A 52 7.28 -8.62 1.30
N ILE A 53 7.34 -8.42 -0.01
CA ILE A 53 8.54 -8.73 -0.82
C ILE A 53 9.66 -7.72 -0.54
N TYR A 54 9.31 -6.45 -0.32
CA TYR A 54 10.24 -5.41 0.07
C TYR A 54 10.15 -5.18 1.59
N GLY A 55 11.31 -5.05 2.24
CA GLY A 55 11.36 -4.69 3.64
C GLY A 55 10.88 -3.25 3.87
N GLY A 56 10.19 -3.00 4.98
CA GLY A 56 9.91 -1.64 5.45
C GLY A 56 8.83 -0.89 4.67
N THR A 57 7.82 -1.58 4.13
CA THR A 57 6.71 -0.91 3.41
C THR A 57 5.88 -0.07 4.38
N THR A 58 6.17 1.22 4.42
CA THR A 58 5.35 2.21 5.13
C THR A 58 4.76 3.19 4.14
N VAL A 59 3.44 3.33 4.19
CA VAL A 59 2.67 4.28 3.40
C VAL A 59 2.05 5.28 4.36
N THR A 60 2.11 6.56 4.03
CA THR A 60 1.43 7.61 4.79
C THR A 60 0.25 8.11 3.96
N ILE A 61 -0.93 8.14 4.57
CA ILE A 61 -2.12 8.76 3.98
C ILE A 61 -2.33 10.09 4.69
N GLY A 62 -2.15 11.20 3.98
CA GLY A 62 -2.38 12.54 4.51
C GLY A 62 -3.68 13.12 4.00
N ASN A 63 -4.40 13.85 4.84
CA ASN A 63 -5.49 14.71 4.41
C ASN A 63 -5.30 16.14 4.92
N ASP A 64 -4.98 17.05 4.00
CA ASP A 64 -4.65 18.44 4.34
C ASP A 64 -5.86 19.25 4.81
N LYS A 65 -7.09 18.84 4.47
CA LYS A 65 -8.32 19.52 4.91
C LYS A 65 -8.51 19.37 6.41
N ILE A 66 -8.27 18.18 6.93
CA ILE A 66 -8.46 17.84 8.35
C ILE A 66 -7.14 17.78 9.13
N LYS A 67 -6.00 18.02 8.45
CA LYS A 67 -4.64 17.94 8.99
C LYS A 67 -4.39 16.63 9.75
N ARG A 68 -4.83 15.51 9.19
CA ARG A 68 -4.59 14.18 9.77
C ARG A 68 -3.69 13.36 8.86
N TYR A 69 -2.79 12.61 9.49
CA TYR A 69 -1.87 11.73 8.78
C TYR A 69 -1.94 10.33 9.40
N TYR A 70 -2.21 9.33 8.57
CA TYR A 70 -2.22 7.94 8.98
C TYR A 70 -0.99 7.25 8.42
N LYS A 71 -0.23 6.58 9.27
CA LYS A 71 0.93 5.79 8.89
C LYS A 71 0.56 4.31 8.89
N ILE A 72 0.66 3.68 7.74
CA ILE A 72 0.37 2.27 7.52
C ILE A 72 1.69 1.55 7.28
N THR A 73 2.11 0.71 8.22
CA THR A 73 3.36 -0.05 8.14
C THR A 73 3.06 -1.54 8.04
N ILE A 74 3.64 -2.20 7.05
CA ILE A 74 3.60 -3.65 6.91
C ILE A 74 4.84 -4.24 7.56
N VAL A 75 4.65 -5.10 8.56
CA VAL A 75 5.74 -5.72 9.31
C VAL A 75 6.44 -6.78 8.44
N PRO A 76 7.74 -6.62 8.11
CA PRO A 76 8.40 -7.46 7.12
C PRO A 76 8.40 -8.96 7.43
N SER A 77 8.50 -9.34 8.71
CA SER A 77 8.59 -10.74 9.11
C SER A 77 7.25 -11.48 9.14
N SER A 78 6.12 -10.76 9.13
CA SER A 78 4.80 -11.36 9.38
C SER A 78 3.69 -10.92 8.44
N GLY A 79 3.90 -9.86 7.65
CA GLY A 79 2.83 -9.28 6.83
C GLY A 79 1.75 -8.57 7.63
N ARG A 80 1.86 -8.49 8.96
CA ARG A 80 0.91 -7.76 9.81
C ARG A 80 0.91 -6.29 9.43
N ILE A 81 -0.28 -5.71 9.39
CA ILE A 81 -0.50 -4.32 9.06
C ILE A 81 -0.68 -3.56 10.37
N LEU A 82 0.16 -2.56 10.61
CA LEU A 82 0.05 -1.61 11.70
C LEU A 82 -0.45 -0.28 11.14
N VAL A 83 -1.50 0.28 11.74
CA VAL A 83 -2.01 1.60 11.41
C VAL A 83 -1.81 2.50 12.63
N ILE A 84 -1.13 3.62 12.44
CA ILE A 84 -0.87 4.64 13.45
C ILE A 84 -1.53 5.94 12.97
N ASP A 85 -2.26 6.61 13.85
CA ASP A 85 -2.82 7.95 13.63
C ASP A 85 -1.82 8.98 14.21
N ASP A 86 -1.10 9.69 13.33
CA ASP A 86 -0.25 10.82 13.71
C ASP A 86 -1.10 12.09 13.65
N LYS A 87 -1.39 12.62 14.85
CA LYS A 87 -2.19 13.84 15.07
C LYS A 87 -1.37 15.11 14.95
#